data_AF-A0A1H0CW63-F1
#
_entry.id   AF-A0A1H0CW63-F1
#
_cell.length_a   1.000
_cell.length_b   1.000
_cell.length_c   1.000
_cell.angle_alpha   90.00
_cell.angle_beta   90.00
_cell.angle_gamma   90.00
#
_symmetry.space_group_name_H-M   'P 1'
#
loop_
_entity.id
_entity.type
_entity.pdbx_description
1 polymer ?
#
loop_
_entity_poly.entity_id
_entity_poly.type
_entity_poly.pdbx_seq_one_letter_code
_entity_poly.pdbx_strand_id
1 'polypeptide(L)'
;MIDWNTDGHGNIRASTVVCWNTAIDETGELFLRIEFSADPDLENVSALQFRLTAQQAMQIAERLTNTYRQSSTASERPDQSLLLTSQGRPAP
;
A
#
# COMPACT_ATOMS: atom_id res chain seq x y z
N MET A 1 -2.80 16.18 1.69
CA MET A 1 -3.31 15.30 2.76
C MET A 1 -4.40 14.47 2.10
N ILE A 2 -4.36 13.14 2.19
CA ILE A 2 -5.41 12.30 1.59
C ILE A 2 -6.52 12.22 2.65
N ASP A 3 -7.67 12.83 2.37
CA ASP A 3 -8.84 12.72 3.24
C ASP A 3 -9.42 11.31 3.11
N TRP A 4 -9.37 10.56 4.21
CA TRP A 4 -9.91 9.21 4.28
C TRP A 4 -11.43 9.26 4.41
N ASN A 5 -12.11 8.26 3.83
CA ASN A 5 -13.55 8.12 4.00
C ASN A 5 -13.86 7.81 5.47
N THR A 6 -14.63 8.69 6.11
CA THR A 6 -15.08 8.52 7.50
C THR A 6 -16.54 8.08 7.52
N ASP A 7 -16.94 7.33 8.55
CA ASP A 7 -18.35 7.04 8.75
C ASP A 7 -19.12 8.29 9.20
N GLY A 8 -20.46 8.17 9.34
CA GLY A 8 -21.32 9.26 9.81
C GLY A 8 -20.99 9.79 11.22
N HIS A 9 -20.01 9.18 11.91
CA HIS A 9 -19.48 9.60 13.20
C HIS A 9 -18.05 10.14 13.14
N GLY A 10 -17.46 10.25 11.95
CA GLY A 10 -16.10 10.76 11.76
C GLY A 10 -15.00 9.72 12.00
N ASN A 11 -15.33 8.44 12.19
CA ASN A 11 -14.31 7.40 12.36
C ASN A 11 -13.84 6.88 11.00
N ILE A 12 -12.53 6.70 10.86
CA ILE A 12 -11.96 6.02 9.68
C ILE A 12 -12.36 4.55 9.76
N ARG A 13 -13.19 4.09 8.81
CA ARG A 13 -13.49 2.67 8.66
C ARG A 13 -12.48 2.04 7.71
N ALA A 14 -11.44 1.43 8.27
CA ALA A 14 -10.56 0.55 7.52
C ALA A 14 -11.26 -0.83 7.41
N SER A 15 -11.66 -1.21 6.20
CA SER A 15 -12.05 -2.59 5.92
C SER A 15 -10.84 -3.31 5.35
N THR A 16 -10.52 -4.48 5.88
CA THR A 16 -9.41 -5.28 5.37
C THR A 16 -9.78 -5.78 3.98
N VAL A 17 -8.86 -5.65 3.03
CA VAL A 17 -9.01 -6.31 1.73
C VAL A 17 -8.84 -7.81 1.96
N VAL A 18 -9.90 -8.56 1.68
CA VAL A 18 -9.95 -10.01 1.93
C VAL A 18 -9.64 -10.81 0.67
N CYS A 19 -9.97 -10.24 -0.49
CA CYS A 19 -9.69 -10.83 -1.78
C CYS A 19 -9.58 -9.75 -2.85
N TRP A 20 -8.82 -10.03 -3.91
CA TRP A 20 -8.82 -9.24 -5.13
C TRP A 20 -8.72 -10.17 -6.32
N ASN A 21 -9.36 -9.79 -7.42
CA ASN A 21 -9.34 -10.57 -8.65
C ASN A 21 -9.33 -9.65 -9.88
N THR A 22 -8.80 -10.16 -10.99
CA THR A 22 -8.79 -9.47 -12.28
C THR A 22 -9.34 -10.37 -13.38
N ALA A 23 -10.01 -9.75 -14.34
CA ALA A 23 -10.45 -10.41 -15.58
C ALA A 23 -10.19 -9.49 -16.76
N ILE A 24 -9.96 -10.07 -17.93
CA ILE A 24 -9.82 -9.33 -19.20
C ILE A 24 -10.97 -9.79 -20.09
N ASP A 25 -11.69 -8.84 -20.68
CA ASP A 25 -12.76 -9.15 -21.62
C ASP A 25 -12.26 -9.32 -23.07
N GLU A 26 -13.18 -9.64 -23.96
CA GLU A 26 -12.92 -9.79 -25.40
C GLU A 26 -12.45 -8.49 -26.09
N THR A 27 -12.70 -7.33 -25.47
CA THR A 27 -12.25 -6.02 -25.97
C THR A 27 -10.84 -5.67 -25.48
N GLY A 28 -10.26 -6.50 -24.61
CA GLY A 28 -8.95 -6.27 -24.00
C GLY A 28 -8.99 -5.32 -22.81
N GLU A 29 -10.18 -5.02 -22.28
CA GLU A 29 -10.33 -4.19 -21.09
C GLU A 29 -10.26 -5.02 -19.81
N LEU A 30 -9.63 -4.45 -18.79
CA LEU A 30 -9.35 -5.10 -17.54
C LEU A 30 -10.41 -4.73 -16.49
N PHE A 31 -11.00 -5.73 -15.89
CA PHE A 31 -11.88 -5.60 -14.74
C PHE A 31 -11.08 -5.92 -13.47
N LEU A 32 -11.00 -4.97 -12.56
CA LEU A 32 -10.41 -5.16 -11.23
C LEU A 32 -11.53 -5.20 -10.21
N ARG A 33 -11.60 -6.29 -9.44
CA ARG A 33 -12.53 -6.43 -8.32
C ARG A 33 -11.74 -6.51 -7.01
N ILE A 34 -12.11 -5.68 -6.06
CA ILE A 34 -11.53 -5.64 -4.71
C ILE A 34 -12.65 -5.94 -3.74
N GLU A 35 -12.48 -6.97 -2.94
CA GLU A 35 -13.42 -7.39 -1.90
C GLU A 35 -12.85 -7.04 -0.54
N PHE A 36 -13.69 -6.46 0.31
CA PHE A 36 -13.32 -6.03 1.64
C PHE A 36 -14.42 -6.36 2.63
N SER A 37 -14.00 -6.64 3.85
CA SER A 37 -14.91 -6.87 4.96
C SER A 37 -14.32 -6.28 6.25
N ALA A 38 -15.22 -5.81 7.10
CA ALA A 38 -14.92 -5.49 8.50
C ALA A 38 -15.35 -6.64 9.43
N ASP A 39 -16.00 -7.66 8.89
CA ASP A 39 -16.49 -8.83 9.60
C ASP A 39 -15.44 -9.95 9.51
N PRO A 40 -14.91 -10.44 10.65
CA PRO A 40 -13.90 -11.49 10.66
C PRO A 40 -14.41 -12.84 10.15
N ASP A 41 -15.72 -13.09 10.26
CA ASP A 41 -16.34 -14.34 9.81
C ASP A 41 -16.73 -14.31 8.32
N LEU A 42 -16.50 -13.17 7.64
CA LEU A 42 -16.75 -12.95 6.22
C LEU A 42 -18.21 -13.19 5.79
N GLU A 43 -19.18 -13.08 6.70
CA GLU A 43 -20.60 -13.22 6.36
C GLU A 43 -21.09 -12.03 5.54
N ASN A 44 -20.48 -10.85 5.76
CA ASN A 44 -20.77 -9.63 5.02
C ASN A 44 -19.54 -9.14 4.25
N VAL A 45 -19.50 -9.44 2.95
CA VAL A 45 -18.44 -8.98 2.04
C VAL A 45 -18.98 -7.87 1.14
N SER A 46 -18.27 -6.74 1.12
CA SER A 46 -18.50 -5.66 0.16
C SER A 46 -17.47 -5.74 -0.96
N ALA A 47 -17.84 -5.28 -2.16
CA ALA A 47 -16.94 -5.30 -3.31
C ALA A 47 -17.02 -4.01 -4.13
N LEU A 48 -15.86 -3.56 -4.60
CA LEU A 48 -15.72 -2.52 -5.60
C LEU A 48 -15.20 -3.15 -6.89
N GLN A 49 -15.83 -2.82 -8.01
CA GLN A 49 -15.42 -3.28 -9.33
C GLN A 49 -15.13 -2.07 -10.23
N PHE A 50 -13.97 -2.10 -10.87
CA PHE A 50 -13.50 -1.08 -11.79
C PHE A 50 -13.33 -1.70 -13.17
N ARG A 51 -13.72 -0.96 -14.21
CA ARG A 51 -13.38 -1.26 -15.59
C ARG A 51 -12.28 -0.31 -16.02
N LEU A 52 -11.18 -0.87 -16.48
CA LEU A 52 -9.97 -0.14 -16.83
C LEU A 52 -9.61 -0.46 -18.28
N THR A 53 -9.28 0.57 -19.04
CA THR A 53 -8.62 0.36 -20.32
C THR A 53 -7.22 -0.22 -20.09
N ALA A 54 -6.65 -0.89 -21.09
CA ALA A 54 -5.27 -1.39 -21.02
C ALA A 54 -4.28 -0.27 -20.67
N GLN A 55 -4.49 0.94 -21.21
CA GLN A 55 -3.65 2.10 -20.91
C GLN A 55 -3.75 2.53 -19.44
N GLN A 56 -4.96 2.55 -18.86
CA GLN A 56 -5.15 2.88 -17.45
C GLN A 56 -4.51 1.84 -16.53
N ALA A 57 -4.66 0.56 -16.84
CA ALA A 57 -4.05 -0.52 -16.08
C ALA A 57 -2.51 -0.43 -16.07
N MET A 58 -1.88 -0.16 -17.22
CA MET A 58 -0.44 0.05 -17.32
C MET A 58 0.04 1.24 -16.49
N GLN A 59 -0.65 2.39 -16.57
CA GLN A 59 -0.30 3.57 -15.78
C GLN A 59 -0.39 3.33 -14.27
N ILE A 60 -1.38 2.56 -13.81
CA ILE A 60 -1.51 2.17 -12.40
C ILE A 60 -0.33 1.26 -12.01
N ALA A 61 -0.01 0.26 -12.82
CA ALA A 61 1.09 -0.67 -12.56
C ALA A 61 2.45 0.05 -12.45
N GLU A 62 2.73 1.00 -13.36
CA GLU A 62 3.94 1.81 -13.32
C GLU A 62 4.02 2.66 -12.05
N ARG A 63 2.93 3.33 -11.69
CA ARG A 63 2.87 4.15 -10.46
C ARG A 63 3.11 3.30 -9.22
N LEU A 64 2.44 2.16 -9.10
CA LEU A 64 2.61 1.25 -7.96
C LEU A 64 4.05 0.73 -7.86
N THR A 65 4.64 0.35 -8.99
CA THR A 65 6.04 -0.11 -9.03
C THR A 65 7.01 0.98 -8.59
N ASN A 66 6.79 2.22 -9.03
CA ASN A 66 7.63 3.36 -8.63
C ASN A 66 7.46 3.71 -7.16
N THR A 67 6.23 3.69 -6.63
CA THR A 67 5.98 3.89 -5.19
C THR A 67 6.65 2.81 -4.36
N TYR A 68 6.55 1.54 -4.75
CA TYR A 68 7.21 0.43 -4.07
C TYR A 68 8.74 0.58 -4.08
N ARG A 69 9.32 1.01 -5.20
CA ARG A 69 10.77 1.29 -5.28
C ARG A 69 11.20 2.44 -4.37
N GLN A 70 10.41 3.50 -4.29
CA GLN A 70 10.70 4.65 -3.42
C GLN A 70 10.57 4.33 -1.93
N SER A 71 9.61 3.48 -1.53
CA SER A 71 9.51 3.01 -0.16
C SER A 71 10.63 2.02 0.21
N SER A 72 11.18 1.29 -0.77
CA SER A 72 12.31 0.37 -0.56
C SER A 72 13.63 1.11 -0.32
N THR A 73 13.92 2.17 -1.08
CA THR A 73 15.17 2.94 -0.93
C THR A 73 15.19 3.86 0.30
N ALA A 74 14.05 4.16 0.91
CA ALA A 74 13.98 4.90 2.17
C ALA A 74 14.36 4.07 3.40
N SER A 75 14.37 2.73 3.29
CA SER A 75 14.66 1.82 4.41
C SER A 75 16.14 1.40 4.52
N GLU A 76 16.98 1.76 3.55
CA GLU A 76 18.43 1.48 3.53
C GLU A 76 19.27 2.73 3.86
N ARG A 77 19.01 3.41 4.99
CA ARG A 77 20.04 4.24 5.62
C ARG A 77 20.87 3.36 6.56
N PRO A 78 22.13 3.02 6.25
CA PRO A 78 23.00 2.42 7.23
C PRO A 78 23.23 3.45 8.36
N ASP A 79 22.92 3.04 9.57
CA ASP A 79 23.19 3.78 10.80
C ASP A 79 24.71 3.94 10.97
N GLN A 80 25.27 5.08 10.55
CA GLN A 80 26.67 5.44 10.80
C GLN A 80 26.82 6.27 12.07
N SER A 81 26.10 5.91 13.14
CA SER A 81 26.09 6.67 14.39
C SER A 81 26.81 5.97 15.55
N LEU A 82 27.86 5.18 15.32
CA LEU A 82 28.66 4.61 16.42
C LEU A 82 30.16 4.53 16.08
N LEU A 83 30.85 5.67 16.10
CA LEU A 83 32.31 5.75 16.28
C LEU A 83 32.67 6.97 17.14
N LEU A 84 32.15 7.02 18.38
CA LEU A 84 32.67 7.94 19.40
C LEU A 84 32.53 7.32 20.80
N THR A 85 33.52 6.50 21.19
CA THR A 85 34.01 6.24 22.57
C THR A 85 35.29 5.40 22.39
N SER A 86 36.38 5.42 23.14
CA SER A 86 36.84 6.11 24.34
C SER A 86 38.28 5.61 24.59
N GLN A 87 39.30 6.47 24.65
CA GLN A 87 40.62 6.20 25.27
C GLN A 87 41.21 7.60 25.53
N GLY A 88 41.41 8.11 26.75
CA GLY A 88 42.06 7.46 27.89
C GLY A 88 43.44 8.10 28.05
N ARG A 89 43.52 9.21 28.80
CA ARG A 89 44.78 9.88 29.17
C ARG A 89 45.55 9.01 30.16
N PRO A 90 46.89 8.97 30.08
CA PRO A 90 47.70 8.89 31.30
C PRO A 90 48.72 10.04 31.37
N ALA A 91 48.80 10.66 32.55
CA ALA A 91 49.99 11.37 33.04
C ALA A 91 50.95 10.34 33.66
N PRO A 92 52.25 10.63 33.83
CA PRO A 92 52.72 11.63 34.81
C PRO A 92 53.38 12.88 34.21
#